data_AF-A0A0K3BB69-F1
#
_entry.id   AF-A0A0K3BB69-F1
#
_cell.length_a   1.000
_cell.length_b   1.000
_cell.length_c   1.000
_cell.angle_alpha   90.00
_cell.angle_beta   90.00
_cell.angle_gamma   90.00
#
_symmetry.space_group_name_H-M   'P 1'
#
loop_
_entity.id
_entity.type
_entity.pdbx_description
1 polymer ?
#
loop_
_entity_poly.entity_id
_entity_poly.type
_entity_poly.pdbx_seq_one_letter_code
_entity_poly.pdbx_strand_id
1 'polypeptide(L)'
;MMRVTRLTLVALLLTAGCGQSVTGTPVADPDGTRKAGEKAYSVAVQALNAYLQKTTDLRGSIYYYAAVNERKSGSDVDIAMRGTPAAFYYKSRSKTPPGYDYDTYHPASDPLEYVKLGQAYSSIAPTPWVSMPATEPGFTCAIAGLQTLCKINGALDATDKAKPPGRSTTATTAADGSTEVRTEITLKAFVDNSVINIPADVVGLIEPGLMNKLVPVKIVVNSDGTLHRAEVKGELQGSKTKVQIELGYESRGPADASDFPSVPQPGELTALPDKAAKDDFWDRMAKIRNN
;
A
#
# COMPACT_ATOMS: atom_id res chain seq x y z
N MET A 1 37.00 78.07 35.42
CA MET A 1 35.54 77.77 35.44
C MET A 1 35.25 76.69 34.42
N MET A 2 35.01 75.45 34.85
CA MET A 2 34.39 74.40 34.04
C MET A 2 33.72 73.40 34.99
N ARG A 3 32.41 73.24 34.83
CA ARG A 3 31.51 72.41 35.66
C ARG A 3 31.74 70.93 35.37
N VAL A 4 31.90 70.16 36.44
CA VAL A 4 31.89 68.69 36.44
C VAL A 4 30.47 68.24 36.73
N THR A 5 29.81 67.61 35.76
CA THR A 5 28.46 67.04 35.91
C THR A 5 28.59 65.58 36.31
N ARG A 6 28.12 65.25 37.53
CA ARG A 6 28.00 63.88 38.03
C ARG A 6 26.79 63.20 37.37
N LEU A 7 26.97 62.02 36.78
CA LEU A 7 25.86 61.13 36.40
C LEU A 7 25.74 60.00 37.42
N THR A 8 24.56 59.92 38.02
CA THR A 8 24.14 58.98 39.06
C THR A 8 23.82 57.62 38.43
N LEU A 9 24.47 56.56 38.90
CA LEU A 9 24.22 55.18 38.49
C LEU A 9 22.98 54.64 39.23
N VAL A 10 21.89 54.37 38.51
CA VAL A 10 20.69 53.71 39.04
C VAL A 10 20.84 52.20 38.82
N ALA A 11 21.04 51.45 39.91
CA ALA A 11 21.05 49.99 39.88
C ALA A 11 19.60 49.46 39.83
N LEU A 12 19.17 48.97 38.66
CA LEU A 12 17.94 48.18 38.54
C LEU A 12 18.17 46.78 39.12
N LEU A 13 17.63 46.54 40.31
CA LEU A 13 17.40 45.21 40.86
C LEU A 13 16.33 44.50 40.02
N LEU A 14 16.78 43.74 39.01
CA LEU A 14 15.95 42.74 38.34
C LEU A 14 15.66 41.62 39.35
N THR A 15 14.47 41.65 39.94
CA THR A 15 13.92 40.51 40.67
C THR A 15 13.78 39.34 39.70
N ALA A 16 14.78 38.45 39.69
CA ALA A 16 14.66 37.13 39.10
C ALA A 16 13.59 36.37 39.90
N GLY A 17 12.34 36.47 39.44
CA GLY A 17 11.29 35.56 39.86
C GLY A 17 11.63 34.17 39.33
N CYS A 18 12.40 33.41 40.11
CA CYS A 18 12.53 31.98 39.95
C CYS A 18 11.14 31.37 40.11
N GLY A 19 10.38 31.29 39.01
CA GLY A 19 9.22 30.42 38.95
C GLY A 19 9.71 29.03 39.33
N GLN A 20 9.30 28.54 40.51
CA GLN A 20 9.59 27.18 40.94
C GLN A 20 9.15 26.26 39.82
N SER A 21 10.09 25.58 39.18
CA SER A 21 9.78 24.48 38.27
C SER A 21 8.99 23.47 39.09
N VAL A 22 7.68 23.40 38.89
CA VAL A 22 6.87 22.33 39.46
C VAL A 22 7.38 21.07 38.77
N THR A 23 8.22 20.32 39.48
CA THR A 23 8.74 19.04 39.02
C THR A 23 7.59 18.04 39.05
N GLY A 24 6.75 18.09 38.02
CA GLY A 24 5.74 17.08 37.78
C GLY A 24 6.41 15.85 37.18
N THR A 25 6.29 14.70 37.84
CA THR A 25 6.64 13.43 37.21
C THR A 25 5.53 13.09 36.23
N PRO A 26 5.80 12.86 34.94
CA PRO A 26 4.77 12.45 34.00
C PRO A 26 4.13 11.14 34.49
N VAL A 27 2.81 11.18 34.71
CA VAL A 27 2.02 9.99 35.04
C VAL A 27 1.49 9.41 33.73
N ALA A 28 1.60 8.10 33.56
CA ALA A 28 1.05 7.42 32.40
C ALA A 28 -0.48 7.62 32.36
N ASP A 29 -1.01 8.02 31.20
CA ASP A 29 -2.45 8.10 30.91
C ASP A 29 -2.81 7.08 29.80
N PRO A 30 -3.10 5.82 30.18
CA PRO A 30 -3.44 4.78 29.22
C PRO A 30 -4.71 5.08 28.42
N ASP A 31 -5.71 5.72 29.04
CA ASP A 31 -6.98 6.05 28.40
C ASP A 31 -6.83 7.18 27.39
N GLY A 32 -6.08 8.22 27.73
CA GLY A 32 -5.72 9.29 26.80
C GLY A 32 -4.92 8.75 25.61
N THR A 33 -3.96 7.86 25.87
CA THR A 33 -3.17 7.21 24.82
C THR A 33 -4.04 6.39 23.87
N ARG A 34 -4.96 5.58 24.41
CA ARG A 34 -5.91 4.80 23.60
C ARG A 34 -6.80 5.69 22.73
N LYS A 35 -7.42 6.72 23.31
CA LYS A 35 -8.29 7.66 22.57
C LYS A 35 -7.51 8.42 21.48
N ALA A 36 -6.27 8.80 21.75
CA ALA A 36 -5.40 9.43 20.76
C ALA A 36 -5.10 8.47 19.59
N GLY A 37 -4.82 7.20 19.89
CA GLY A 37 -4.65 6.15 18.88
C GLY A 37 -5.90 5.96 18.02
N GLU A 38 -7.08 5.83 18.63
CA GLU A 38 -8.37 5.70 17.91
C GLU A 38 -8.64 6.89 16.98
N LYS A 39 -8.39 8.11 17.47
CA LYS A 39 -8.53 9.33 16.66
C LYS A 39 -7.57 9.33 15.48
N ALA A 40 -6.30 9.03 15.72
CA ALA A 40 -5.29 8.98 14.66
C ALA A 40 -5.62 7.90 13.61
N TYR A 41 -6.14 6.75 14.05
CA TYR A 41 -6.61 5.70 13.15
C TYR A 41 -7.78 6.16 12.28
N SER A 42 -8.78 6.83 12.85
CA SER A 42 -9.88 7.41 12.06
C SER A 42 -9.35 8.38 11.01
N VAL A 43 -8.35 9.21 11.35
CA VAL A 43 -7.71 10.14 10.39
C VAL A 43 -6.97 9.37 9.30
N ALA A 44 -6.22 8.33 9.65
CA ALA A 44 -5.48 7.52 8.68
C ALA A 44 -6.39 6.77 7.69
N VAL A 45 -7.50 6.20 8.18
CA VAL A 45 -8.51 5.57 7.32
C VAL A 45 -9.22 6.62 6.43
N GLN A 46 -9.47 7.82 6.93
CA GLN A 46 -9.99 8.92 6.10
C GLN A 46 -9.00 9.34 5.02
N ALA A 47 -7.70 9.45 5.33
CA ALA A 47 -6.65 9.75 4.36
C ALA A 47 -6.57 8.66 3.27
N LEU A 48 -6.64 7.39 3.67
CA LEU A 48 -6.71 6.25 2.75
C LEU A 48 -7.93 6.34 1.81
N ASN A 49 -9.12 6.58 2.35
CA ASN A 49 -10.34 6.72 1.55
C ASN A 49 -10.29 7.95 0.62
N ALA A 50 -9.77 9.08 1.11
CA ALA A 50 -9.59 10.27 0.29
C ALA A 50 -8.60 10.01 -0.85
N TYR A 51 -7.51 9.29 -0.59
CA TYR A 51 -6.55 8.87 -1.61
C TYR A 51 -7.23 8.00 -2.68
N LEU A 52 -8.05 7.02 -2.28
CA LEU A 52 -8.81 6.18 -3.21
C LEU A 52 -9.81 6.97 -4.07
N GLN A 53 -10.42 8.02 -3.52
CA GLN A 53 -11.47 8.79 -4.23
C GLN A 53 -10.92 9.90 -5.13
N LYS A 54 -9.80 10.50 -4.76
CA LYS A 54 -9.30 11.74 -5.38
C LYS A 54 -8.09 11.54 -6.29
N THR A 55 -7.44 10.38 -6.22
CA THR A 55 -6.22 10.15 -7.00
C THR A 55 -6.55 9.95 -8.48
N THR A 56 -6.15 10.93 -9.30
CA THR A 56 -6.23 10.90 -10.77
C THR A 56 -4.84 10.85 -11.43
N ASP A 57 -3.80 11.01 -10.63
CA ASP A 57 -2.41 10.97 -11.03
C ASP A 57 -1.59 10.35 -9.89
N LEU A 58 -0.89 9.25 -10.16
CA LEU A 58 -0.06 8.60 -9.15
C LEU A 58 1.10 7.84 -9.77
N ARG A 59 2.18 7.77 -8.99
CA ARG A 59 3.21 6.76 -9.04
C ARG A 59 3.25 6.04 -7.71
N GLY A 60 3.36 4.72 -7.74
CA GLY A 60 3.41 3.93 -6.52
C GLY A 60 4.20 2.64 -6.70
N SER A 61 4.50 2.00 -5.57
CA SER A 61 5.04 0.65 -5.53
C SER A 61 4.25 -0.23 -4.59
N ILE A 62 4.08 -1.47 -5.00
CA ILE A 62 3.46 -2.54 -4.25
C ILE A 62 4.52 -3.61 -4.06
N TYR A 63 4.60 -4.19 -2.88
CA TYR A 63 5.27 -5.47 -2.68
C TYR A 63 4.25 -6.41 -2.05
N TYR A 64 4.29 -7.67 -2.45
CA TYR A 64 3.58 -8.70 -1.73
C TYR A 64 4.41 -9.97 -1.64
N TYR A 65 4.25 -10.65 -0.53
CA TYR A 65 4.78 -11.95 -0.23
C TYR A 65 3.77 -12.67 0.65
N ALA A 66 3.42 -13.90 0.29
CA ALA A 66 2.62 -14.78 1.13
C ALA A 66 3.27 -16.15 1.15
N ALA A 67 3.34 -16.76 2.33
CA ALA A 67 3.71 -18.15 2.49
C ALA A 67 2.74 -18.85 3.44
N VAL A 68 2.28 -20.03 3.05
CA VAL A 68 1.55 -20.97 3.92
C VAL A 68 2.33 -22.28 3.88
N ASN A 69 3.02 -22.59 4.97
CA ASN A 69 4.03 -23.65 5.02
C ASN A 69 5.06 -23.47 3.89
N GLU A 70 5.23 -24.48 3.03
CA GLU A 70 6.17 -24.46 1.91
C GLU A 70 5.62 -23.74 0.66
N ARG A 71 4.32 -23.44 0.62
CA ARG A 71 3.68 -22.76 -0.52
C ARG A 71 3.89 -21.27 -0.38
N LYS A 72 4.71 -20.69 -1.27
CA LYS A 72 5.07 -19.26 -1.22
C LYS A 72 4.96 -18.59 -2.57
N SER A 73 4.58 -17.31 -2.56
CA SER A 73 4.56 -16.45 -3.74
C SER A 73 4.93 -15.03 -3.32
N GLY A 74 5.63 -14.31 -4.19
CA GLY A 74 5.91 -12.90 -3.95
C GLY A 74 6.28 -12.16 -5.21
N SER A 75 5.96 -10.87 -5.26
CA SER A 75 6.26 -9.98 -6.38
C SER A 75 6.33 -8.53 -5.92
N ASP A 76 7.09 -7.74 -6.67
CA ASP A 76 7.05 -6.28 -6.62
C ASP A 76 6.27 -5.77 -7.83
N VAL A 77 5.48 -4.72 -7.65
CA VAL A 77 4.75 -4.07 -8.72
C VAL A 77 4.98 -2.56 -8.64
N ASP A 78 5.57 -1.96 -9.66
CA ASP A 78 5.54 -0.51 -9.83
C ASP A 78 4.31 -0.12 -10.65
N ILE A 79 3.66 0.98 -10.29
CA ILE A 79 2.47 1.49 -10.98
C ILE A 79 2.62 2.98 -11.29
N ALA A 80 2.07 3.39 -12.42
CA ALA A 80 1.89 4.79 -12.81
C ALA A 80 0.50 4.97 -13.46
N MET A 81 -0.17 6.06 -13.12
CA MET A 81 -1.46 6.45 -13.68
C MET A 81 -1.47 7.95 -13.90
N ARG A 82 -1.97 8.43 -15.04
CA ARG A 82 -2.02 9.86 -15.33
C ARG A 82 -3.15 10.22 -16.29
N GLY A 83 -3.86 11.31 -15.99
CA GLY A 83 -4.81 11.95 -16.90
C GLY A 83 -6.26 11.47 -16.74
N THR A 84 -7.14 11.96 -17.63
CA THR A 84 -8.57 11.58 -17.68
C THR A 84 -9.07 11.73 -19.13
N PRO A 85 -9.28 10.64 -19.90
CA PRO A 85 -9.06 9.22 -19.56
C PRO A 85 -7.61 8.94 -19.14
N ALA A 86 -7.44 8.01 -18.21
CA ALA A 86 -6.12 7.75 -17.62
C ALA A 86 -5.29 6.84 -18.52
N ALA A 87 -4.01 7.18 -18.69
CA ALA A 87 -2.99 6.21 -19.07
C ALA A 87 -2.61 5.38 -17.84
N PHE A 88 -2.40 4.09 -18.02
CA PHE A 88 -1.97 3.17 -16.96
C PHE A 88 -0.72 2.42 -17.38
N TYR A 89 0.25 2.32 -16.47
CA TYR A 89 1.38 1.45 -16.65
C TYR A 89 1.65 0.71 -15.35
N TYR A 90 1.84 -0.61 -15.42
CA TYR A 90 2.34 -1.37 -14.29
C TYR A 90 3.39 -2.39 -14.69
N LYS A 91 4.36 -2.61 -13.80
CA LYS A 91 5.50 -3.50 -13.99
C LYS A 91 5.49 -4.54 -12.90
N SER A 92 5.16 -5.78 -13.23
CA SER A 92 5.18 -6.90 -12.29
C SER A 92 6.52 -7.61 -12.34
N ARG A 93 7.19 -7.73 -11.20
CA ARG A 93 8.47 -8.43 -11.04
C ARG A 93 8.32 -9.54 -10.03
N SER A 94 8.29 -10.79 -10.49
CA SER A 94 8.14 -11.94 -9.62
C SER A 94 9.42 -12.18 -8.83
N LYS A 95 9.29 -12.38 -7.52
CA LYS A 95 10.39 -12.71 -6.61
C LYS A 95 10.40 -14.18 -6.25
N THR A 96 9.24 -14.81 -6.25
CA THR A 96 9.10 -16.21 -5.84
C THR A 96 7.97 -16.89 -6.60
N PRO A 97 8.30 -17.78 -7.55
CA PRO A 97 9.62 -17.94 -8.18
C PRO A 97 10.03 -16.71 -9.04
N PRO A 98 11.33 -16.41 -9.20
CA PRO A 98 11.78 -15.30 -10.04
C PRO A 98 11.60 -15.58 -11.54
N GLY A 99 11.54 -14.52 -12.36
CA GLY A 99 11.55 -14.62 -13.83
C GLY A 99 10.16 -14.60 -14.51
N TYR A 100 9.08 -14.63 -13.71
CA TYR A 100 7.69 -14.53 -14.16
C TYR A 100 7.23 -13.06 -14.26
N ASP A 101 8.02 -12.28 -14.97
CA ASP A 101 7.84 -10.84 -15.08
C ASP A 101 6.94 -10.50 -16.27
N TYR A 102 6.17 -9.43 -16.14
CA TYR A 102 5.42 -8.85 -17.25
C TYR A 102 5.11 -7.38 -16.96
N ASP A 103 4.91 -6.59 -18.01
CA ASP A 103 4.42 -5.23 -17.88
C ASP A 103 3.07 -5.12 -18.59
N THR A 104 2.22 -4.20 -18.16
CA THR A 104 1.03 -3.82 -18.91
C THR A 104 0.95 -2.33 -19.04
N TYR A 105 0.61 -1.88 -20.24
CA TYR A 105 0.49 -0.48 -20.60
C TYR A 105 -0.84 -0.26 -21.33
N HIS A 106 -1.61 0.72 -20.88
CA HIS A 106 -2.79 1.22 -21.57
C HIS A 106 -2.58 2.72 -21.78
N PRO A 107 -2.35 3.17 -23.02
CA PRO A 107 -2.29 4.59 -23.33
C PRO A 107 -3.65 5.26 -23.11
N ALA A 108 -3.64 6.54 -22.75
CA ALA A 108 -4.88 7.28 -22.55
C ALA A 108 -5.74 7.30 -23.82
N SER A 109 -7.02 6.93 -23.69
CA SER A 109 -8.02 6.90 -24.78
C SER A 109 -7.73 5.89 -25.91
N ASP A 110 -6.77 4.98 -25.74
CA ASP A 110 -6.48 3.93 -26.72
C ASP A 110 -7.46 2.76 -26.54
N PRO A 111 -8.10 2.23 -27.59
CA PRO A 111 -8.97 1.06 -27.44
C PRO A 111 -8.22 -0.23 -27.06
N LEU A 112 -6.88 -0.22 -27.03
CA LEU A 112 -6.04 -1.37 -26.76
C LEU A 112 -5.28 -1.24 -25.42
N GLU A 113 -5.03 -2.40 -24.82
CA GLU A 113 -4.04 -2.58 -23.78
C GLU A 113 -2.90 -3.46 -24.30
N TYR A 114 -1.69 -3.20 -23.83
CA TYR A 114 -0.46 -3.85 -24.28
C TYR A 114 0.18 -4.57 -23.12
N VAL A 115 0.53 -5.85 -23.29
CA VAL A 115 1.24 -6.65 -22.29
C VAL A 115 2.63 -6.98 -22.83
N LYS A 116 3.67 -6.58 -22.11
CA LYS A 116 5.06 -6.96 -22.40
C LYS A 116 5.39 -8.26 -21.67
N LEU A 117 5.79 -9.26 -22.44
CA LEU A 117 6.12 -10.58 -21.91
C LEU A 117 7.55 -10.61 -21.38
N GLY A 118 7.73 -11.07 -20.14
CA GLY A 118 9.03 -11.48 -19.62
C GLY A 118 9.48 -12.81 -20.22
N GLN A 119 10.72 -13.19 -19.91
CA GLN A 119 11.37 -14.36 -20.50
C GLN A 119 10.58 -15.66 -20.29
N ALA A 120 10.02 -15.87 -19.10
CA ALA A 120 9.21 -17.06 -18.79
C ALA A 120 7.95 -17.18 -19.66
N TYR A 121 7.46 -16.06 -20.21
CA TYR A 121 6.25 -15.99 -21.01
C TYR A 121 6.53 -15.87 -22.52
N SER A 122 7.79 -15.90 -22.95
CA SER A 122 8.18 -15.75 -24.36
C SER A 122 7.61 -16.81 -25.30
N SER A 123 7.18 -17.97 -24.79
CA SER A 123 6.52 -19.02 -25.58
C SER A 123 5.02 -18.75 -25.80
N ILE A 124 4.45 -17.73 -25.17
CA ILE A 124 3.02 -17.43 -25.28
C ILE A 124 2.70 -16.79 -26.62
N ALA A 125 3.54 -15.89 -27.09
CA ALA A 125 3.37 -15.14 -28.34
C ALA A 125 4.71 -15.02 -29.08
N PRO A 126 4.70 -14.91 -30.42
CA PRO A 126 5.92 -14.81 -31.21
C PRO A 126 6.66 -13.47 -31.04
N THR A 127 6.01 -12.45 -30.46
CA THR A 127 6.59 -11.12 -30.26
C THR A 127 6.64 -10.74 -28.77
N PRO A 128 7.50 -9.77 -28.38
CA PRO A 128 7.63 -9.36 -26.98
C PRO A 128 6.39 -8.69 -26.40
N TRP A 129 5.57 -8.06 -27.25
CA TRP A 129 4.33 -7.41 -26.84
C TRP A 129 3.10 -8.11 -27.40
N VAL A 130 2.05 -8.11 -26.61
CA VAL A 130 0.72 -8.59 -26.98
C VAL A 130 -0.25 -7.43 -26.85
N SER A 131 -1.08 -7.18 -27.87
CA SER A 131 -2.18 -6.20 -27.79
C SER A 131 -3.51 -6.91 -27.65
N MET A 132 -4.43 -6.33 -26.89
CA MET A 132 -5.79 -6.85 -26.73
C MET A 132 -6.78 -5.71 -26.48
N PRO A 133 -8.10 -5.92 -26.66
CA PRO A 133 -9.09 -4.91 -26.33
C PRO A 133 -8.97 -4.48 -24.87
N ALA A 134 -8.84 -3.17 -24.66
CA ALA A 134 -8.78 -2.57 -23.34
C ALA A 134 -10.06 -2.86 -22.57
N THR A 135 -9.91 -3.15 -21.28
CA THR A 135 -11.05 -3.14 -20.36
C THR A 135 -11.00 -1.84 -19.59
N GLU A 136 -11.86 -0.89 -19.95
CA GLU A 136 -12.00 0.37 -19.23
C GLU A 136 -12.29 0.08 -17.75
N PRO A 137 -11.42 0.48 -16.81
CA PRO A 137 -11.70 0.28 -15.40
C PRO A 137 -12.82 1.26 -14.99
N GLY A 138 -14.06 0.77 -14.98
CA GLY A 138 -15.23 1.58 -14.63
C GLY A 138 -15.24 2.13 -13.20
N PHE A 139 -14.30 1.69 -12.33
CA PHE A 139 -14.23 2.07 -10.92
C PHE A 139 -12.78 2.07 -10.40
N THR A 140 -12.44 2.97 -9.47
CA THR A 140 -11.09 3.13 -8.91
C THR A 140 -10.48 1.84 -8.34
N CYS A 141 -11.28 0.98 -7.70
CA CYS A 141 -10.79 -0.29 -7.15
C CYS A 141 -10.53 -1.38 -8.20
N ALA A 142 -10.74 -1.11 -9.49
CA ALA A 142 -10.31 -1.97 -10.58
C ALA A 142 -8.87 -1.67 -11.04
N ILE A 143 -8.31 -0.52 -10.63
CA ILE A 143 -6.96 -0.10 -11.00
C ILE A 143 -5.94 -0.83 -10.11
N ALA A 144 -4.96 -1.49 -10.75
CA ALA A 144 -3.86 -2.14 -10.04
C ALA A 144 -3.18 -1.18 -9.06
N GLY A 145 -2.96 -1.62 -7.82
CA GLY A 145 -2.43 -0.79 -6.72
C GLY A 145 -3.47 -0.04 -5.90
N LEU A 146 -4.40 0.68 -6.53
CA LEU A 146 -5.55 1.22 -5.79
C LEU A 146 -6.44 0.07 -5.30
N GLN A 147 -6.55 -1.01 -6.07
CA GLN A 147 -7.17 -2.26 -5.64
C GLN A 147 -6.54 -2.81 -4.35
N THR A 148 -5.20 -2.76 -4.20
CA THR A 148 -4.50 -3.21 -3.00
C THR A 148 -4.95 -2.43 -1.77
N LEU A 149 -5.00 -1.11 -1.90
CA LEU A 149 -5.50 -0.22 -0.86
C LEU A 149 -6.99 -0.46 -0.54
N CYS A 150 -7.83 -0.67 -1.57
CA CYS A 150 -9.24 -1.01 -1.37
C CYS A 150 -9.40 -2.31 -0.56
N LYS A 151 -8.60 -3.33 -0.85
CA LYS A 151 -8.64 -4.62 -0.13
C LYS A 151 -8.18 -4.48 1.32
N ILE A 152 -7.11 -3.72 1.57
CA ILE A 152 -6.67 -3.40 2.95
C ILE A 152 -7.78 -2.65 3.71
N ASN A 153 -8.41 -1.66 3.07
CA ASN A 153 -9.51 -0.90 3.65
C ASN A 153 -10.72 -1.80 3.98
N GLY A 154 -11.09 -2.71 3.07
CA GLY A 154 -12.14 -3.71 3.31
C GLY A 154 -11.82 -4.67 4.46
N ALA A 155 -10.56 -5.11 4.58
CA ALA A 155 -10.13 -5.96 5.69
C ALA A 155 -10.12 -5.22 7.04
N LEU A 156 -9.77 -3.93 7.05
CA LEU A 156 -9.87 -3.07 8.22
C LEU A 156 -11.34 -2.93 8.66
N ASP A 157 -12.24 -2.56 7.74
CA ASP A 157 -13.67 -2.42 8.02
C ASP A 157 -14.30 -3.73 8.51
N ALA A 158 -13.97 -4.87 7.90
CA ALA A 158 -14.42 -6.18 8.36
C ALA A 158 -13.92 -6.49 9.78
N THR A 159 -12.69 -6.13 10.11
CA THR A 159 -12.12 -6.30 11.45
C THR A 159 -12.75 -5.34 12.47
N ASP A 160 -13.03 -4.09 12.09
CA ASP A 160 -13.73 -3.10 12.92
C ASP A 160 -15.12 -3.60 13.32
N LYS A 161 -15.86 -4.17 12.38
CA LYS A 161 -17.19 -4.74 12.61
C LYS A 161 -17.15 -5.95 13.52
N ALA A 162 -16.15 -6.82 13.36
CA ALA A 162 -16.01 -8.04 14.15
C ALA A 162 -15.55 -7.79 15.59
N LYS A 163 -14.83 -6.70 15.85
CA LYS A 163 -14.27 -6.33 17.18
C LYS A 163 -13.54 -7.49 17.87
N PRO A 164 -12.54 -8.11 17.22
CA PRO A 164 -11.81 -9.22 17.83
C PRO A 164 -11.10 -8.78 19.12
N PRO A 165 -11.01 -9.66 20.12
CA PRO A 165 -10.28 -9.35 21.35
C PRO A 165 -8.78 -9.17 21.06
N GLY A 166 -8.14 -8.28 21.84
CA GLY A 166 -6.69 -8.06 21.78
C GLY A 166 -6.23 -7.13 20.65
N ARG A 167 -7.13 -6.61 19.83
CA ARG A 167 -6.81 -5.57 18.85
C ARG A 167 -6.42 -4.28 19.57
N SER A 168 -5.35 -3.66 19.10
CA SER A 168 -4.83 -2.41 19.63
C SER A 168 -4.68 -1.39 18.51
N THR A 169 -4.70 -0.12 18.90
CA THR A 169 -4.45 0.97 17.98
C THR A 169 -3.53 1.97 18.64
N THR A 170 -2.40 2.22 18.01
CA THR A 170 -1.40 3.18 18.49
C THR A 170 -1.01 4.11 17.35
N ALA A 171 -0.54 5.30 17.70
CA ALA A 171 -0.03 6.26 16.73
C ALA A 171 1.24 6.90 17.25
N THR A 172 2.13 7.27 16.33
CA THR A 172 3.36 7.99 16.61
C THR A 172 3.56 9.04 15.53
N THR A 173 3.84 10.28 15.92
CA THR A 173 4.14 11.37 14.99
C THR A 173 5.65 11.55 14.93
N ALA A 174 6.20 11.54 13.72
CA ALA A 174 7.62 11.76 13.47
C ALA A 174 7.97 13.26 13.46
N ALA A 175 9.27 13.57 13.46
CA ALA A 175 9.77 14.93 13.50
C ALA A 175 9.40 15.76 12.25
N ASP A 176 9.18 15.12 11.12
CA ASP A 176 8.72 15.73 9.86
C ASP A 176 7.19 16.00 9.84
N GLY A 177 6.50 15.67 10.93
CA GLY A 177 5.05 15.83 11.09
C GLY A 177 4.23 14.68 10.50
N SER A 178 4.86 13.67 9.88
CA SER A 178 4.14 12.46 9.45
C SER A 178 3.63 11.67 10.64
N THR A 179 2.49 11.00 10.47
CA THR A 179 1.87 10.16 11.51
C THR A 179 1.86 8.71 11.05
N GLU A 180 2.50 7.85 11.84
CA GLU A 180 2.39 6.40 11.71
C GLU A 180 1.30 5.88 12.65
N VAL A 181 0.33 5.17 12.10
CA VAL A 181 -0.70 4.44 12.84
C VAL A 181 -0.43 2.95 12.74
N ARG A 182 -0.41 2.26 13.88
CA ARG A 182 -0.33 0.80 13.96
C ARG A 182 -1.64 0.25 14.51
N THR A 183 -2.21 -0.72 13.81
CA THR A 183 -3.37 -1.49 14.23
C THR A 183 -3.25 -2.93 13.71
N GLU A 184 -4.32 -3.70 13.71
CA GLU A 184 -4.33 -5.06 13.19
C GLU A 184 -5.61 -5.38 12.42
N ILE A 185 -5.50 -6.35 11.51
CA ILE A 185 -6.64 -7.03 10.86
C ILE A 185 -6.62 -8.51 11.24
N THR A 186 -7.77 -9.18 11.25
CA THR A 186 -7.77 -10.64 11.39
C THR A 186 -7.24 -11.32 10.12
N LEU A 187 -6.59 -12.48 10.26
CA LEU A 187 -6.22 -13.30 9.10
C LEU A 187 -7.45 -13.68 8.26
N LYS A 188 -8.60 -13.91 8.91
CA LYS A 188 -9.88 -14.12 8.23
C LYS A 188 -10.25 -12.93 7.34
N ALA A 189 -10.25 -11.71 7.88
CA ALA A 189 -10.56 -10.52 7.09
C ALA A 189 -9.58 -10.32 5.93
N PHE A 190 -8.30 -10.65 6.13
CA PHE A 190 -7.29 -10.64 5.09
C PHE A 190 -7.62 -11.60 3.93
N VAL A 191 -7.97 -12.85 4.25
CA VAL A 191 -8.31 -13.90 3.27
C VAL A 191 -9.64 -13.59 2.58
N ASP A 192 -10.68 -13.26 3.35
CA ASP A 192 -12.03 -13.00 2.82
C ASP A 192 -12.06 -11.80 1.87
N ASN A 193 -11.24 -10.76 2.13
CA ASN A 193 -11.11 -9.60 1.26
C ASN A 193 -10.08 -9.80 0.14
N SER A 194 -9.50 -11.00 0.01
CA SER A 194 -8.50 -11.32 -1.00
C SER A 194 -7.34 -10.30 -1.05
N VAL A 195 -6.91 -9.84 0.13
CA VAL A 195 -5.85 -8.81 0.30
C VAL A 195 -4.60 -9.23 -0.46
N ILE A 196 -4.21 -10.50 -0.31
CA ILE A 196 -3.48 -11.26 -1.33
C ILE A 196 -4.42 -12.36 -1.83
N ASN A 197 -4.43 -12.63 -3.13
CA ASN A 197 -5.20 -13.74 -3.68
C ASN A 197 -4.47 -15.06 -3.36
N ILE A 198 -4.93 -15.77 -2.33
CA ILE A 198 -4.41 -17.07 -1.92
C ILE A 198 -5.34 -18.14 -2.50
N PRO A 199 -4.83 -19.11 -3.29
CA PRO A 199 -5.64 -20.21 -3.82
C PRO A 199 -6.40 -20.97 -2.73
N ALA A 200 -7.62 -21.41 -3.04
CA ALA A 200 -8.52 -22.04 -2.06
C ALA A 200 -7.93 -23.31 -1.43
N ASP A 201 -7.18 -24.09 -2.20
CA ASP A 201 -6.44 -25.27 -1.71
C ASP A 201 -5.36 -24.89 -0.69
N VAL A 202 -4.68 -23.76 -0.89
CA VAL A 202 -3.69 -23.22 0.06
C VAL A 202 -4.37 -22.63 1.30
N VAL A 203 -5.51 -21.94 1.14
CA VAL A 203 -6.33 -21.47 2.27
C VAL A 203 -6.80 -22.65 3.13
N GLY A 204 -7.14 -23.78 2.51
CA GLY A 204 -7.51 -25.02 3.21
C GLY A 204 -6.42 -25.61 4.11
N LEU A 205 -5.15 -25.19 3.95
CA LEU A 205 -4.04 -25.59 4.82
C LEU A 205 -3.95 -24.74 6.10
N ILE A 206 -4.66 -23.62 6.16
CA ILE A 206 -4.63 -22.71 7.31
C ILE A 206 -5.53 -23.26 8.42
N GLU A 207 -4.93 -23.49 9.59
CA GLU A 207 -5.68 -23.92 10.77
C GLU A 207 -6.79 -22.92 11.11
N PRO A 208 -8.01 -23.38 11.43
CA PRO A 208 -9.12 -22.48 11.78
C PRO A 208 -8.79 -21.53 12.94
N GLY A 209 -7.96 -21.98 13.90
CA GLY A 209 -7.51 -21.16 15.02
C GLY A 209 -6.64 -19.97 14.61
N LEU A 210 -5.93 -20.04 13.48
CA LEU A 210 -5.14 -18.93 12.95
C LEU A 210 -5.99 -17.86 12.29
N MET A 211 -7.17 -18.21 11.76
CA MET A 211 -8.05 -17.25 11.07
C MET A 211 -8.50 -16.09 11.98
N ASN A 212 -8.61 -16.33 13.29
CA ASN A 212 -8.98 -15.30 14.26
C ASN A 212 -7.78 -14.54 14.83
N LYS A 213 -6.55 -14.86 14.41
CA LYS A 213 -5.36 -14.14 14.86
C LYS A 213 -5.23 -12.81 14.15
N LEU A 214 -4.65 -11.86 14.87
CA LEU A 214 -4.42 -10.50 14.40
C LEU A 214 -3.08 -10.40 13.67
N VAL A 215 -3.11 -9.67 12.57
CA VAL A 215 -1.98 -9.38 11.70
C VAL A 215 -1.74 -7.88 11.74
N PRO A 216 -0.51 -7.43 12.08
CA PRO A 216 -0.19 -6.01 12.12
C PRO A 216 -0.44 -5.29 10.79
N VAL A 217 -1.01 -4.11 10.91
CA VAL A 217 -1.20 -3.12 9.85
C VAL A 217 -0.54 -1.81 10.26
N LYS A 218 0.23 -1.24 9.36
CA LYS A 218 0.86 0.08 9.50
C LYS A 218 0.33 1.00 8.41
N ILE A 219 -0.18 2.17 8.79
CA ILE A 219 -0.60 3.23 7.87
C ILE A 219 0.22 4.46 8.19
N VAL A 220 0.87 5.03 7.18
CA VAL A 220 1.65 6.27 7.31
C VAL A 220 0.96 7.37 6.51
N VAL A 221 0.70 8.49 7.19
CA VAL A 221 0.10 9.70 6.63
C VAL A 221 1.16 10.81 6.69
N ASN A 222 1.36 11.51 5.58
CA ASN A 222 2.25 12.66 5.50
C ASN A 222 1.75 13.80 6.39
N SER A 223 2.62 14.79 6.66
CA SER A 223 2.26 15.98 7.44
C SER A 223 1.17 16.84 6.77
N ASP A 224 0.98 16.72 5.45
CA ASP A 224 -0.10 17.34 4.69
C ASP A 224 -1.44 16.56 4.74
N GLY A 225 -1.48 15.44 5.45
CA GLY A 225 -2.67 14.59 5.58
C GLY A 225 -2.88 13.59 4.45
N THR A 226 -1.97 13.51 3.47
CA THR A 226 -2.06 12.53 2.37
C THR A 226 -1.52 11.15 2.77
N LEU A 227 -2.08 10.10 2.17
CA LEU A 227 -1.58 8.74 2.37
C LEU A 227 -0.17 8.61 1.77
N HIS A 228 0.78 8.18 2.60
CA HIS A 228 2.13 7.82 2.14
C HIS A 228 2.25 6.31 1.93
N ARG A 229 1.88 5.51 2.94
CA ARG A 229 2.08 4.05 2.92
C ARG A 229 0.97 3.32 3.66
N ALA A 230 0.62 2.13 3.19
CA ALA A 230 -0.17 1.16 3.94
C ALA A 230 0.49 -0.21 3.82
N GLU A 231 0.72 -0.89 4.93
CA GLU A 231 1.40 -2.19 5.00
C GLU A 231 0.64 -3.14 5.91
N VAL A 232 0.48 -4.38 5.47
CA VAL A 232 0.08 -5.52 6.29
C VAL A 232 1.28 -6.45 6.36
N LYS A 233 1.82 -6.70 7.56
CA LYS A 233 3.01 -7.54 7.72
C LYS A 233 2.95 -8.34 9.01
N GLY A 234 3.06 -9.67 8.89
CA GLY A 234 3.04 -10.54 10.05
C GLY A 234 3.38 -12.00 9.74
N GLU A 235 3.75 -12.69 10.80
CA GLU A 235 3.94 -14.14 10.81
C GLU A 235 3.05 -14.72 11.90
N LEU A 236 2.30 -15.76 11.55
CA LEU A 236 1.39 -16.47 12.44
C LEU A 236 1.79 -17.94 12.49
N GLN A 237 2.01 -18.47 13.69
CA GLN A 237 2.39 -19.86 13.92
C GLN A 237 1.27 -20.59 14.65
N GLY A 238 0.79 -21.66 14.02
CA GLY A 238 -0.14 -22.64 14.60
C GLY A 238 0.59 -23.90 15.04
N SER A 239 -0.16 -24.96 15.29
CA SER A 239 0.41 -26.25 15.72
C SER A 239 1.12 -26.99 14.58
N LYS A 240 0.62 -26.83 13.36
CA LYS A 240 1.05 -27.49 12.12
C LYS A 240 1.19 -26.52 10.96
N THR A 241 0.63 -25.33 11.06
CA THR A 241 0.65 -24.34 9.97
C THR A 241 1.43 -23.10 10.35
N LYS A 242 2.31 -22.66 9.45
CA LYS A 242 2.97 -21.36 9.48
C LYS A 242 2.42 -20.48 8.36
N VAL A 243 1.99 -19.26 8.69
CA VAL A 243 1.53 -18.27 7.72
C VAL A 243 2.43 -17.04 7.81
N GLN A 244 3.02 -16.63 6.69
CA GLN A 244 3.75 -15.36 6.56
C GLN A 244 3.03 -14.51 5.52
N ILE A 245 2.82 -13.25 5.84
CA ILE A 245 2.20 -12.29 4.93
C ILE A 245 2.93 -10.97 5.03
N GLU A 246 3.28 -10.44 3.88
CA GLU A 246 3.78 -9.10 3.69
C GLU A 246 3.07 -8.53 2.48
N LEU A 247 2.40 -7.40 2.65
CA LEU A 247 1.81 -6.64 1.57
C LEU A 247 2.01 -5.19 1.92
N GLY A 248 2.48 -4.38 0.99
CA GLY A 248 2.44 -2.95 1.18
C GLY A 248 2.25 -2.20 -0.10
N TYR A 249 1.72 -1.01 0.07
CA TYR A 249 1.58 0.03 -0.93
C TYR A 249 2.34 1.26 -0.43
N GLU A 250 3.13 1.87 -1.30
CA GLU A 250 3.82 3.14 -1.05
C GLU A 250 3.57 4.11 -2.20
N SER A 251 3.06 5.29 -1.85
CA SER A 251 2.88 6.42 -2.77
C SER A 251 4.23 7.10 -3.02
N ARG A 252 4.58 7.27 -4.29
CA ARG A 252 5.82 7.92 -4.76
C ARG A 252 5.55 9.27 -5.44
N GLY A 253 4.40 9.88 -5.13
CA GLY A 253 3.96 11.16 -5.69
C GLY A 253 3.17 11.00 -7.00
N PRO A 254 2.95 12.11 -7.73
CA PRO A 254 2.32 12.08 -9.05
C PRO A 254 3.24 11.43 -10.09
N ALA A 255 2.66 10.85 -11.13
CA ALA A 255 3.39 10.39 -12.30
C ALA A 255 3.69 11.54 -13.27
N ASP A 256 4.73 11.36 -14.08
CA ASP A 256 5.09 12.25 -15.17
C ASP A 256 5.14 11.50 -16.51
N ALA A 257 5.45 12.21 -17.60
CA ALA A 257 5.44 11.61 -18.94
C ALA A 257 6.49 10.50 -19.11
N SER A 258 7.59 10.58 -18.36
CA SER A 258 8.70 9.62 -18.45
C SER A 258 8.42 8.30 -17.74
N ASP A 259 7.38 8.25 -16.89
CA ASP A 259 6.94 7.01 -16.24
C ASP A 259 6.25 6.04 -17.22
N PHE A 260 5.86 6.48 -18.43
CA PHE A 260 5.11 5.68 -19.41
C PHE A 260 5.99 5.29 -20.61
N PRO A 261 5.90 4.03 -21.09
CA PRO A 261 6.60 3.61 -22.29
C PRO A 261 5.93 4.17 -23.55
N SER A 262 6.67 4.19 -24.66
CA SER A 262 6.10 4.41 -25.99
C SER A 262 5.18 3.25 -26.38
N VAL A 263 4.18 3.54 -27.22
CA VAL A 263 3.37 2.49 -27.86
C VAL A 263 4.28 1.57 -28.68
N PRO A 264 4.17 0.23 -28.55
CA PRO A 264 5.01 -0.70 -29.30
C PRO A 264 4.77 -0.59 -30.81
N GLN A 265 5.81 -0.85 -31.61
CA GLN A 265 5.69 -0.80 -33.07
C GLN A 265 4.92 -2.02 -33.61
N PRO A 266 4.23 -1.94 -34.76
CA PRO A 266 3.46 -3.05 -35.31
C PRO A 266 4.25 -4.37 -35.48
N GLY A 267 5.54 -4.30 -35.79
CA GLY A 267 6.41 -5.48 -35.92
C GLY A 267 6.79 -6.16 -34.59
N GLU A 268 6.46 -5.54 -33.45
CA GLU A 268 6.76 -6.04 -32.10
C GLU A 268 5.51 -6.59 -31.39
N LEU A 269 4.38 -6.65 -32.11
CA LEU A 269 3.05 -6.89 -31.55
C LEU A 269 2.39 -8.16 -32.08
N THR A 270 1.86 -8.95 -31.16
CA THR A 270 0.92 -10.04 -31.44
C THR A 270 -0.46 -9.58 -31.01
N ALA A 271 -1.39 -9.44 -31.96
CA ALA A 271 -2.74 -9.00 -31.65
C ALA A 271 -3.63 -10.17 -31.18
N LEU A 272 -4.31 -9.98 -30.05
CA LEU A 272 -5.42 -10.83 -29.61
C LEU A 272 -6.72 -10.17 -30.06
N PRO A 273 -7.45 -10.77 -31.01
CA PRO A 273 -8.55 -10.09 -31.70
C PRO A 273 -9.83 -9.96 -30.87
N ASP A 274 -10.02 -10.83 -29.87
CA ASP A 274 -11.29 -10.95 -29.16
C ASP A 274 -11.11 -11.39 -27.70
N LYS A 275 -12.24 -11.48 -26.98
CA LYS A 275 -12.27 -11.90 -25.59
C LYS A 275 -11.76 -13.33 -25.39
N ALA A 276 -12.06 -14.26 -26.30
CA ALA A 276 -11.66 -15.65 -26.14
C ALA A 276 -10.13 -15.78 -26.24
N ALA A 277 -9.50 -15.06 -27.17
CA ALA A 277 -8.05 -14.98 -27.28
C ALA A 277 -7.41 -14.31 -26.05
N LYS A 278 -8.04 -13.25 -25.53
CA LYS A 278 -7.62 -12.59 -24.27
C LYS A 278 -7.69 -13.55 -23.08
N ASP A 279 -8.77 -14.30 -22.92
CA ASP A 279 -8.95 -15.25 -21.82
C ASP A 279 -7.92 -16.39 -21.92
N ASP A 280 -7.71 -16.99 -23.10
CA ASP A 280 -6.70 -18.04 -23.32
C ASP A 280 -5.28 -17.53 -22.99
N PHE A 281 -4.96 -16.29 -23.39
CA PHE A 281 -3.69 -15.66 -23.07
C PHE A 281 -3.44 -15.60 -21.56
N TRP A 282 -4.41 -15.10 -20.78
CA TRP A 282 -4.28 -15.02 -19.32
C TRP A 282 -4.27 -16.39 -18.65
N ASP A 283 -5.02 -17.37 -19.17
CA ASP A 283 -4.99 -18.76 -18.69
C ASP A 283 -3.62 -19.42 -18.92
N ARG A 284 -2.97 -19.17 -20.07
CA ARG A 284 -1.63 -19.68 -20.37
C ARG A 284 -0.57 -19.03 -19.48
N MET A 285 -0.65 -17.72 -19.24
CA MET A 285 0.18 -17.01 -18.26
C MET A 285 0.04 -17.63 -16.86
N ALA A 286 -1.20 -17.90 -16.42
CA ALA A 286 -1.48 -18.50 -15.12
C ALA A 286 -0.94 -19.93 -15.00
N LYS A 287 -1.11 -20.76 -16.05
CA LYS A 287 -0.58 -22.13 -16.11
C LYS A 287 0.94 -22.15 -15.99
N ILE A 288 1.64 -21.26 -16.73
CA ILE A 288 3.11 -21.17 -16.66
C ILE A 288 3.57 -20.80 -15.24
N ARG A 289 2.89 -19.85 -14.58
CA ARG A 289 3.24 -19.44 -13.21
C ARG A 289 2.99 -20.51 -12.15
N ASN A 290 1.98 -21.36 -12.36
CA ASN A 290 1.55 -22.37 -11.40
C ASN A 290 2.23 -23.74 -11.58
N ASN A 291 3.01 -23.91 -12.66
CA ASN A 291 3.85 -25.09 -12.91
C ASN A 291 5.19 -24.97 -12.16
#